data_AF-A0ABD4VCD5-F1
#
_entry.id   AF-A0ABD4VCD5-F1
#
_cell.length_a   1.000
_cell.length_b   1.000
_cell.length_c   1.000
_cell.angle_alpha   90.00
_cell.angle_beta   90.00
_cell.angle_gamma   90.00
#
_symmetry.space_group_name_H-M   'P 1'
#
loop_
_entity.id
_entity.type
_entity.pdbx_description
1 polymer ?
#
loop_
_entity_poly.entity_id
_entity_poly.type
_entity_poly.pdbx_seq_one_letter_code
_entity_poly.pdbx_strand_id
1 'polypeptide(L)' 'MPGMVQRLKEFGRSPQGRRTAEEIRRAAADPRRRAQAQRLFGKLRGRH' A
#
# COMPACT_ATOMS: atom_id res chain seq x y z
N MET A 1 17.65 -8.86 -20.62
CA MET A 1 17.58 -8.64 -19.15
C MET A 1 16.18 -8.10 -18.82
N PRO A 2 15.36 -8.79 -18.01
CA PRO A 2 14.08 -8.25 -17.59
C PRO A 2 14.33 -6.95 -16.81
N GLY A 3 13.68 -5.85 -17.22
CA GLY A 3 13.79 -4.57 -16.55
C GLY A 3 13.25 -4.65 -15.11
N MET A 4 13.73 -3.77 -14.22
CA MET A 4 13.34 -3.75 -12.80
C MET A 4 11.81 -3.76 -12.60
N VAL A 5 11.07 -3.12 -13.51
CA VAL A 5 9.60 -3.09 -13.53
C VAL A 5 8.99 -4.48 -13.73
N GLN A 6 9.56 -5.29 -14.61
CA GLN A 6 9.08 -6.65 -14.88
C GLN A 6 9.32 -7.56 -13.66
N ARG A 7 10.48 -7.44 -13.01
CA ARG A 7 10.77 -8.11 -11.74
C ARG A 7 9.81 -7.71 -10.63
N LEU A 8 9.42 -6.43 -10.54
CA LEU A 8 8.43 -5.99 -9.55
C LEU A 8 7.03 -6.58 -9.83
N LYS A 9 6.64 -6.65 -11.12
CA LYS A 9 5.40 -7.29 -11.57
C LYS A 9 5.39 -8.79 -11.27
N GLU A 10 6.50 -9.48 -11.53
CA GLU A 10 6.68 -10.90 -11.21
C GLU A 10 6.73 -11.15 -9.71
N PHE A 11 7.39 -10.26 -8.95
CA PHE A 11 7.40 -10.29 -7.50
C PHE A 11 6.00 -10.13 -6.92
N GLY A 12 5.21 -9.16 -7.41
CA GLY A 12 3.80 -8.99 -7.00
C GLY A 12 2.90 -10.18 -7.38
N ARG A 13 3.27 -10.96 -8.39
CA ARG A 13 2.59 -12.22 -8.76
C ARG A 13 3.11 -13.43 -7.99
N SER A 14 4.27 -13.32 -7.33
CA SER A 14 4.85 -14.39 -6.54
C SER A 14 4.05 -14.62 -5.25
N PRO A 15 4.07 -15.84 -4.68
CA PRO A 15 3.42 -16.11 -3.40
C PRO A 15 4.00 -15.27 -2.25
N GLN A 16 5.27 -14.86 -2.33
CA GLN A 16 5.89 -13.96 -1.35
C GLN A 16 5.35 -12.53 -1.51
N GLY A 17 5.30 -12.00 -2.73
CA GLY A 17 4.76 -10.66 -2.96
C GLY A 17 3.26 -10.58 -2.74
N ARG A 18 2.50 -11.66 -2.98
CA ARG A 18 1.09 -11.75 -2.58
C ARG A 18 0.92 -11.68 -1.07
N ARG A 19 1.71 -12.42 -0.28
CA ARG A 19 1.66 -12.32 1.19
C ARG A 19 1.99 -10.91 1.67
N THR A 20 3.07 -10.31 1.16
CA THR A 20 3.43 -8.93 1.51
C THR A 20 2.34 -7.94 1.10
N ALA A 21 1.75 -8.10 -0.08
CA ALA A 21 0.64 -7.27 -0.55
C ALA A 21 -0.62 -7.49 0.29
N GLU A 22 -0.92 -8.71 0.74
CA GLU A 22 -2.03 -9.03 1.63
C GLU A 22 -1.82 -8.50 3.05
N GLU A 23 -0.61 -8.54 3.58
CA GLU A 23 -0.25 -7.93 4.86
C GLU A 23 -0.41 -6.42 4.81
N ILE A 24 0.11 -5.78 3.74
CA ILE A 24 -0.11 -4.35 3.49
C ILE A 24 -1.59 -4.08 3.31
N ARG A 25 -2.32 -4.92 2.56
CA ARG A 25 -3.76 -4.75 2.33
C ARG A 25 -4.56 -4.93 3.60
N ARG A 26 -4.20 -5.84 4.51
CA ARG A 26 -4.81 -5.96 5.84
C ARG A 26 -4.47 -4.76 6.72
N ALA A 27 -3.21 -4.35 6.74
CA ALA A 27 -2.75 -3.18 7.47
C ALA A 27 -3.40 -1.87 6.97
N ALA A 28 -3.72 -1.80 5.67
CA ALA A 28 -4.40 -0.68 5.02
C ALA A 28 -5.93 -0.80 5.06
N ALA A 29 -6.47 -2.02 5.08
CA ALA A 29 -7.90 -2.29 5.24
C ALA A 29 -8.39 -2.02 6.65
N ASP A 30 -7.48 -1.84 7.61
CA ASP A 30 -7.82 -1.43 8.96
C ASP A 30 -8.54 -0.05 8.92
N PRO A 31 -9.85 -0.01 9.22
CA PRO A 31 -10.64 1.20 9.09
C PRO A 31 -10.16 2.28 10.07
N ARG A 32 -9.53 1.90 11.19
CA ARG A 32 -9.00 2.85 12.18
C ARG A 32 -7.82 3.62 11.61
N ARG A 33 -6.88 2.92 10.96
CA ARG A 33 -5.74 3.56 10.28
C ARG A 33 -6.20 4.40 9.10
N ARG A 34 -7.19 3.93 8.34
CA ARG A 34 -7.77 4.70 7.24
C ARG A 34 -8.43 5.99 7.71
N ALA A 35 -9.20 5.96 8.79
CA ALA A 35 -9.84 7.15 9.37
C ALA A 35 -8.82 8.13 9.99
N GLN A 36 -7.75 7.61 10.58
CA GLN A 36 -6.66 8.43 11.12
C GLN A 36 -5.85 9.09 10.00
N ALA A 37 -5.53 8.33 8.94
CA ALA A 37 -4.88 8.86 7.74
C ALA A 37 -5.77 9.90 7.06
N GLN A 38 -7.06 9.64 6.85
CA GLN A 38 -8.00 10.63 6.29
C GLN A 38 -8.07 11.91 7.13
N ARG A 39 -8.05 11.81 8.46
CA ARG A 39 -8.00 12.98 9.35
C ARG A 39 -6.68 13.75 9.22
N LEU A 40 -5.55 13.06 9.14
CA LEU A 40 -4.24 13.66 8.92
C LEU A 40 -4.14 14.34 7.55
N PHE A 41 -4.55 13.65 6.49
CA PHE A 41 -4.63 14.20 5.13
C PHE A 41 -5.61 15.38 5.05
N GLY A 42 -6.75 15.31 5.74
CA GLY A 42 -7.70 16.42 5.83
C GLY A 42 -7.10 17.66 6.51
N LYS A 43 -6.34 17.48 7.60
CA LYS A 43 -5.60 18.57 8.26
C LYS A 43 -4.50 19.16 7.36
N LEU A 44 -3.80 18.31 6.61
CA LEU A 44 -2.77 18.77 5.67
C LEU A 44 -3.39 19.55 4.50
N ARG A 45 -4.53 19.07 3.96
CA ARG A 45 -5.23 19.68 2.83
C ARG A 45 -5.95 20.98 3.20
N GLY A 46 -6.38 21.14 4.45
CA GLY A 46 -6.99 22.37 4.95
C GLY A 46 -6.00 23.48 5.33
N ARG A 47 -4.68 23.26 5.16
CA ARG A 47 -3.61 24.20 5.50
C ARG A 47 -2.93 24.82 4.27
N HIS A 48 -3.61 24.83 3.12
CA HIS A 48 -3.16 25.50 1.90
C HIS A 48 -4.20 26.52 1.46
#